data_AF-A0A7U9XUV3-F1
#
_entry.id   AF-A0A7U9XUV3-F1
#
_cell.length_a   1.000
_cell.length_b   1.000
_cell.length_c   1.000
_cell.angle_alpha   90.00
_cell.angle_beta   90.00
_cell.angle_gamma   90.00
#
_symmetry.space_group_name_H-M   'P 1'
#
loop_
_entity.id
_entity.type
_entity.pdbx_description
1 polymer ?
#
loop_
_entity_poly.entity_id
_entity_poly.type
_entity_poly.pdbx_seq_one_letter_code
_entity_poly.pdbx_strand_id
1 'polypeptide(L)'
;MKLNAKIYKQLTNEPFEKQVIDGRNVEFHHMDDTPYLTQYAGRGRFAVWTSDGNDYKVLIESTYYDALKPFYEYEVNVIWLGFLDKVSSLSKKINNFFIIPTLALYAIGAILAILFFQDQTLPILLGLIVLVVISNIVQSKVVNKKVRAENIATQDKIRDYLGQEDFDLLVKAQEEHYQKYFSFEEQPIDGETVEVDEVEIVELEEDDSKNGDLNDGK
;
A
#
# COMPACT_ATOMS: atom_id res chain seq x y z
N MET A 1 -1.90 14.04 0.86
CA MET A 1 -0.44 13.72 0.94
C MET A 1 0.00 13.31 -0.43
N LYS A 2 1.29 13.41 -0.77
CA LYS A 2 1.77 12.90 -2.06
C LYS A 2 1.95 11.39 -1.98
N LEU A 3 1.46 10.68 -2.98
CA LEU A 3 1.64 9.23 -3.13
C LEU A 3 2.47 9.01 -4.40
N ASN A 4 3.60 8.32 -4.32
CA ASN A 4 4.45 8.06 -5.50
C ASN A 4 4.72 9.33 -6.34
N ALA A 5 5.02 10.46 -5.67
CA ALA A 5 5.04 11.79 -6.28
C ALA A 5 5.99 11.93 -7.48
N LYS A 6 7.05 11.11 -7.52
CA LYS A 6 7.99 11.06 -8.64
C LYS A 6 7.31 10.49 -9.90
N ILE A 7 6.55 9.41 -9.74
CA ILE A 7 5.82 8.75 -10.83
C ILE A 7 4.76 9.70 -11.36
N TYR A 8 3.96 10.29 -10.46
CA TYR A 8 2.92 11.26 -10.82
C TYR A 8 3.43 12.38 -11.75
N LYS A 9 4.63 12.91 -11.47
CA LYS A 9 5.27 13.98 -12.26
C LYS A 9 5.78 13.50 -13.62
N GLN A 10 6.12 12.22 -13.76
CA GLN A 10 6.63 11.66 -15.00
C GLN A 10 5.52 11.25 -15.96
N LEU A 11 4.32 10.95 -15.44
CA LEU A 11 3.12 10.70 -16.23
C LEU A 11 2.63 12.00 -16.88
N THR A 12 3.24 12.38 -17.99
CA THR A 12 2.94 13.62 -18.74
C THR A 12 2.21 13.36 -20.05
N ASN A 13 2.08 12.08 -20.43
CA ASN A 13 1.35 11.66 -21.61
C ASN A 13 -0.15 11.94 -21.46
N GLU A 14 -0.89 11.89 -22.57
CA GLU A 14 -2.34 12.02 -22.54
C GLU A 14 -2.96 10.80 -21.84
N PRO A 15 -3.79 10.99 -20.80
CA PRO A 15 -4.48 9.88 -20.17
C PRO A 15 -5.56 9.34 -21.09
N PHE A 16 -5.78 8.02 -21.07
CA PHE A 16 -6.82 7.39 -21.85
C PHE A 16 -8.22 7.61 -21.25
N GLU A 17 -8.29 7.87 -19.95
CA GLU A 17 -9.53 8.22 -19.24
C GLU A 17 -9.28 9.29 -18.18
N LYS A 18 -10.27 10.16 -17.98
CA LYS A 18 -10.28 11.14 -16.90
C LYS A 18 -11.62 11.11 -16.17
N GLN A 19 -11.56 11.19 -14.86
CA GLN A 19 -12.71 11.33 -13.98
C GLN A 19 -12.51 12.54 -13.05
N VAL A 20 -13.59 13.24 -12.71
CA VAL A 20 -13.55 14.36 -11.74
C VAL A 20 -14.38 13.96 -10.53
N ILE A 21 -13.72 13.64 -9.43
CA ILE A 21 -14.35 13.10 -8.21
C ILE A 21 -14.15 14.09 -7.06
N ASP A 22 -15.23 14.62 -6.51
CA ASP A 22 -15.20 15.64 -5.45
C ASP A 22 -14.33 16.87 -5.79
N GLY A 23 -14.28 17.25 -7.07
CA GLY A 23 -13.44 18.35 -7.56
C GLY A 23 -11.94 18.02 -7.69
N ARG A 24 -11.56 16.75 -7.55
CA ARG A 24 -10.21 16.23 -7.78
C ARG A 24 -10.16 15.51 -9.13
N ASN A 25 -9.08 15.69 -9.87
CA ASN A 25 -8.87 14.99 -11.14
C ASN A 25 -8.25 13.62 -10.87
N VAL A 26 -8.83 12.58 -11.48
CA VAL A 26 -8.29 11.23 -11.53
C VAL A 26 -8.03 10.88 -12.98
N GLU A 27 -6.76 10.75 -13.35
CA GLU A 27 -6.35 10.42 -14.72
C GLU A 27 -5.82 9.00 -14.81
N PHE A 28 -6.25 8.25 -15.81
CA PHE A 28 -5.80 6.88 -16.05
C PHE A 28 -4.78 6.84 -17.19
N HIS A 29 -3.64 6.21 -16.91
CA HIS A 29 -2.51 6.09 -17.82
C HIS A 29 -2.14 4.62 -17.98
N HIS A 30 -1.85 4.19 -19.20
CA HIS A 30 -1.39 2.83 -19.46
C HIS A 30 0.03 2.62 -18.91
N MET A 31 0.23 1.51 -18.23
CA MET A 31 1.54 1.13 -17.68
C MET A 31 2.47 0.55 -18.75
N ASP A 32 1.90 -0.03 -19.79
CA ASP A 32 2.55 -0.83 -20.83
C ASP A 32 3.73 -0.10 -21.48
N ASP A 33 3.58 1.18 -21.77
CA ASP A 33 4.58 2.00 -22.47
C ASP A 33 5.57 2.70 -21.53
N THR A 34 5.59 2.31 -20.26
CA THR A 34 6.41 2.96 -19.23
C THR A 34 7.42 1.99 -18.61
N PRO A 35 8.56 2.49 -18.09
CA PRO A 35 9.52 1.64 -17.36
C PRO A 35 8.94 1.04 -16.08
N TYR A 36 7.73 1.45 -15.68
CA TYR A 36 7.04 0.98 -14.50
C TYR A 36 6.37 -0.37 -14.69
N LEU A 37 6.13 -0.83 -15.92
CA LEU A 37 5.55 -2.14 -16.18
C LEU A 37 6.39 -3.25 -15.52
N THR A 38 7.65 -3.37 -15.90
CA THR A 38 8.54 -4.39 -15.31
C THR A 38 8.72 -4.19 -13.80
N GLN A 39 8.76 -2.94 -13.34
CA GLN A 39 8.95 -2.63 -11.92
C GLN A 39 7.77 -3.11 -11.04
N TYR A 40 6.55 -3.02 -11.55
CA TYR A 40 5.34 -3.29 -10.78
C TYR A 40 4.63 -4.57 -11.22
N ALA A 41 4.35 -4.75 -12.51
CA ALA A 41 3.66 -5.92 -13.04
C ALA A 41 4.46 -7.21 -12.79
N GLY A 42 5.79 -7.17 -12.89
CA GLY A 42 6.66 -8.31 -12.51
C GLY A 42 6.60 -8.71 -11.03
N ARG A 43 5.94 -7.91 -10.18
CA ARG A 43 5.66 -8.20 -8.76
C ARG A 43 4.16 -8.40 -8.50
N GLY A 44 3.37 -8.61 -9.55
CA GLY A 44 1.92 -8.79 -9.48
C GLY A 44 1.13 -7.50 -9.26
N ARG A 45 1.75 -6.33 -9.42
CA ARG A 45 1.10 -5.03 -9.21
C ARG A 45 0.73 -4.41 -10.55
N PHE A 46 -0.48 -4.71 -11.00
CA PHE A 46 -0.97 -4.26 -12.32
C PHE A 46 -1.62 -2.88 -12.30
N ALA A 47 -1.91 -2.33 -11.12
CA ALA A 47 -2.43 -0.97 -10.96
C ALA A 47 -1.72 -0.24 -9.81
N VAL A 48 -1.35 1.02 -10.04
CA VAL A 48 -0.64 1.87 -9.08
C VAL A 48 -1.28 3.24 -9.02
N TRP A 49 -1.80 3.60 -7.84
CA TRP A 49 -2.26 4.95 -7.56
C TRP A 49 -1.08 5.88 -7.23
N THR A 50 -1.15 7.11 -7.74
CA THR A 50 -0.18 8.17 -7.49
C THR A 50 -0.91 9.49 -7.27
N SER A 51 -0.30 10.41 -6.51
CA SER A 51 -0.90 11.72 -6.20
C SER A 51 0.18 12.78 -5.91
N ASP A 52 -0.08 14.01 -6.33
CA ASP A 52 0.71 15.19 -5.94
C ASP A 52 0.25 15.85 -4.63
N GLY A 53 -0.81 15.31 -4.02
CA GLY A 53 -1.46 15.83 -2.82
C GLY A 53 -2.82 16.47 -3.07
N ASN A 54 -3.19 16.74 -4.32
CA ASN A 54 -4.49 17.27 -4.70
C ASN A 54 -5.19 16.33 -5.69
N ASP A 55 -4.50 16.02 -6.79
CA ASP A 55 -5.02 15.21 -7.90
C ASP A 55 -4.35 13.82 -7.90
N TYR A 56 -4.95 12.89 -8.64
CA TYR A 56 -4.54 11.49 -8.69
C TYR A 56 -4.29 11.04 -10.13
N LYS A 57 -3.30 10.16 -10.28
CA LYS A 57 -3.08 9.42 -11.53
C LYS A 57 -2.98 7.95 -11.21
N VAL A 58 -3.72 7.14 -11.95
CA VAL A 58 -3.71 5.68 -11.88
C VAL A 58 -2.89 5.18 -13.06
N LEU A 59 -1.80 4.48 -12.76
CA LEU A 59 -1.00 3.79 -13.75
C LEU A 59 -1.44 2.33 -13.76
N ILE A 60 -1.99 1.86 -14.87
CA ILE A 60 -2.63 0.54 -14.95
C ILE A 60 -2.25 -0.19 -16.22
N GLU A 61 -1.95 -1.48 -16.12
CA GLU A 61 -1.69 -2.34 -17.27
C GLU A 61 -2.98 -2.53 -18.08
N SER A 62 -2.87 -2.45 -19.41
CA SER A 62 -4.02 -2.36 -20.31
C SER A 62 -4.97 -3.54 -20.19
N THR A 63 -4.44 -4.77 -20.21
CA THR A 63 -5.27 -5.99 -20.16
C THR A 63 -5.91 -6.20 -18.79
N TYR A 64 -5.26 -5.74 -17.73
CA TYR A 64 -5.80 -5.71 -16.37
C TYR A 64 -6.95 -4.71 -16.26
N TYR A 65 -6.81 -3.50 -16.81
CA TYR A 65 -7.88 -2.52 -16.84
C TYR A 65 -9.10 -3.05 -17.61
N ASP A 66 -8.89 -3.69 -18.77
CA ASP A 66 -9.99 -4.25 -19.56
C ASP A 66 -10.74 -5.36 -18.81
N ALA A 67 -10.03 -6.21 -18.07
CA ALA A 67 -10.62 -7.29 -17.28
C ALA A 67 -11.36 -6.80 -16.02
N LEU A 68 -10.89 -5.70 -15.42
CA LEU A 68 -11.37 -5.21 -14.12
C LEU A 68 -11.98 -3.81 -14.20
N LYS A 69 -12.43 -3.39 -15.38
CA LYS A 69 -13.03 -2.08 -15.60
C LYS A 69 -14.09 -1.68 -14.56
N PRO A 70 -14.98 -2.58 -14.09
CA PRO A 70 -15.94 -2.24 -13.03
C PRO A 70 -15.30 -1.79 -11.71
N PHE A 71 -14.08 -2.24 -11.37
CA PHE A 71 -13.34 -1.75 -10.18
C PHE A 71 -12.81 -0.32 -10.32
N TYR A 72 -12.88 0.26 -11.52
CA TYR A 72 -12.40 1.61 -11.83
C TYR A 72 -13.53 2.52 -12.31
N GLU A 73 -14.78 2.12 -12.13
CA GLU A 73 -15.92 3.01 -12.32
C GLU A 73 -15.95 4.11 -11.27
N TYR A 74 -16.64 5.20 -11.62
CA TYR A 74 -16.68 6.43 -10.84
C TYR A 74 -16.99 6.18 -9.35
N GLU A 75 -18.06 5.46 -9.04
CA GLU A 75 -18.50 5.23 -7.65
C GLU A 75 -17.52 4.34 -6.87
N VAL A 76 -16.87 3.38 -7.53
CA VAL A 76 -15.83 2.56 -6.91
C VAL A 76 -14.58 3.41 -6.64
N ASN A 77 -14.23 4.30 -7.54
CA ASN A 77 -13.11 5.22 -7.33
C ASN A 77 -13.38 6.24 -6.21
N VAL A 78 -14.61 6.67 -5.99
CA VAL A 78 -14.99 7.47 -4.80
C VAL A 78 -14.59 6.71 -3.53
N ILE A 79 -14.89 5.41 -3.47
CA ILE A 79 -14.54 4.55 -2.32
C ILE A 79 -13.02 4.41 -2.19
N TRP A 80 -12.30 4.17 -3.28
CA TRP A 80 -10.83 4.10 -3.28
C TRP A 80 -10.16 5.40 -2.84
N LEU A 81 -10.64 6.56 -3.30
CA LEU A 81 -10.11 7.85 -2.85
C LEU A 81 -10.30 8.03 -1.34
N GLY A 82 -11.45 7.62 -0.80
CA GLY A 82 -11.70 7.61 0.64
C GLY A 82 -10.70 6.73 1.40
N PHE A 83 -10.36 5.57 0.87
CA PHE A 83 -9.29 4.72 1.42
C PHE A 83 -7.94 5.42 1.42
N LEU A 84 -7.52 5.97 0.27
CA LEU A 84 -6.22 6.63 0.11
C LEU A 84 -6.07 7.82 1.08
N ASP A 85 -7.12 8.62 1.24
CA ASP A 85 -7.13 9.75 2.17
C ASP A 85 -7.00 9.30 3.62
N LYS A 86 -7.75 8.27 4.00
CA LYS A 86 -7.71 7.72 5.37
C LYS A 86 -6.36 7.10 5.68
N VAL A 87 -5.84 6.23 4.83
CA VAL A 87 -4.51 5.61 4.99
C VAL A 87 -3.44 6.67 5.08
N SER A 88 -3.51 7.70 4.22
CA SER A 88 -2.59 8.83 4.28
C SER A 88 -2.65 9.56 5.62
N SER A 89 -3.86 9.92 6.08
CA SER A 89 -4.04 10.64 7.34
C SER A 89 -3.56 9.82 8.55
N LEU A 90 -3.83 8.51 8.51
CA LEU A 90 -3.46 7.55 9.52
C LEU A 90 -1.94 7.37 9.58
N SER A 91 -1.30 7.12 8.44
CA SER A 91 0.15 6.98 8.33
C SER A 91 0.84 8.24 8.85
N LYS A 92 0.39 9.43 8.42
CA LYS A 92 0.94 10.71 8.92
C LYS A 92 0.77 10.87 10.44
N LYS A 93 -0.39 10.53 10.99
CA LYS A 93 -0.67 10.65 12.43
C LYS A 93 0.21 9.71 13.24
N ILE A 94 0.35 8.46 12.81
CA ILE A 94 1.19 7.46 13.48
C ILE A 94 2.66 7.86 13.36
N ASN A 95 3.11 8.21 12.15
CA ASN A 95 4.48 8.62 11.92
C ASN A 95 4.88 9.82 12.79
N ASN A 96 4.03 10.84 12.88
CA ASN A 96 4.28 11.98 13.78
C ASN A 96 4.28 11.58 15.26
N PHE A 97 3.40 10.65 15.67
CA PHE A 97 3.32 10.18 17.04
C PHE A 97 4.54 9.35 17.48
N PHE A 98 5.20 8.65 16.56
CA PHE A 98 6.40 7.87 16.87
C PHE A 98 7.71 8.65 16.62
N ILE A 99 7.84 9.35 15.48
CA ILE A 99 9.08 10.06 15.15
C ILE A 99 9.36 11.19 16.13
N ILE A 100 8.37 12.02 16.47
CA ILE A 100 8.62 13.20 17.31
C ILE A 100 9.12 12.79 18.70
N PRO A 101 8.46 11.87 19.44
CA PRO A 101 8.96 11.43 20.74
C PRO A 101 10.30 10.69 20.64
N THR A 102 10.50 9.85 19.63
CA THR A 102 11.75 9.11 19.45
C THR A 102 12.92 10.05 19.19
N LEU A 103 12.74 11.09 18.37
CA LEU A 103 13.76 12.11 18.11
C LEU A 103 14.06 12.93 19.37
N ALA A 104 13.02 13.29 20.14
CA ALA A 104 13.19 13.99 21.41
C ALA A 104 13.96 13.13 22.44
N LEU A 105 13.61 11.84 22.56
CA LEU A 105 14.31 10.89 23.42
C LEU A 105 15.78 10.77 23.02
N TYR A 106 16.05 10.66 21.72
CA TYR A 106 17.41 10.59 21.18
C TYR A 106 18.20 11.85 21.53
N ALA A 107 17.64 13.04 21.30
CA ALA A 107 18.29 14.32 21.61
C ALA A 107 18.58 14.48 23.11
N ILE A 108 17.60 14.16 23.97
CA ILE A 108 17.78 14.21 25.43
C ILE A 108 18.85 13.20 25.87
N GLY A 109 18.79 11.97 25.35
CA GLY A 109 19.77 10.93 25.65
C GLY A 109 21.19 11.32 25.26
N ALA A 110 21.36 11.94 24.08
CA ALA A 110 22.66 12.45 23.63
C ALA A 110 23.20 13.57 24.54
N ILE A 111 22.35 14.53 24.93
CA ILE A 111 22.75 15.61 25.84
C ILE A 111 23.18 15.04 27.20
N LEU A 112 22.41 14.12 27.77
CA LEU A 112 22.75 13.50 29.05
C LEU A 112 24.04 12.69 28.97
N ALA A 113 24.26 11.97 27.87
CA ALA A 113 25.48 11.22 27.65
C ALA A 113 26.73 12.13 27.65
N ILE A 114 26.67 13.26 26.93
CA ILE A 114 27.80 14.21 26.83
C ILE A 114 28.06 14.92 28.16
N LEU A 115 27.01 15.31 28.89
CA LEU A 115 27.16 16.08 30.13
C LEU A 115 27.55 15.22 31.34
N PHE A 116 27.04 13.98 31.41
CA PHE A 116 27.16 13.15 32.62
C PHE A 116 27.90 11.83 32.42
N PHE A 117 28.04 11.33 31.18
CA PHE A 117 28.57 10.00 30.88
C PHE A 117 29.59 10.02 29.72
N GLN A 118 30.56 10.93 29.78
CA GLN A 118 31.52 11.17 28.70
C GLN A 118 32.23 9.89 28.22
N ASP A 119 32.71 9.07 29.15
CA ASP A 119 33.42 7.81 28.83
C ASP A 119 32.52 6.72 28.23
N GLN A 120 31.19 6.82 28.44
CA GLN A 120 30.20 5.86 27.94
C GLN A 120 29.32 6.43 26.82
N THR A 121 29.66 7.62 26.31
CA THR A 121 28.85 8.33 25.31
C THR A 121 28.63 7.48 24.06
N LEU A 122 29.69 6.85 23.53
CA LEU A 122 29.59 5.99 22.34
C LEU A 122 28.68 4.75 22.59
N PRO A 123 28.88 3.94 23.65
CA PRO A 123 27.95 2.85 23.98
C PRO A 123 26.50 3.30 24.16
N ILE A 124 26.25 4.45 24.81
CA ILE A 124 24.89 4.97 25.03
C ILE A 124 24.25 5.36 23.69
N LEU A 125 24.97 6.08 22.83
CA LEU A 125 24.47 6.47 21.50
C LEU A 125 24.16 5.25 20.63
N LEU A 126 25.01 4.22 20.66
CA LEU A 126 24.74 2.94 19.98
C LEU A 126 23.48 2.27 20.52
N GLY A 127 23.29 2.22 21.84
CA GLY A 127 22.08 1.69 22.46
C GLY A 127 20.82 2.46 22.04
N LEU A 128 20.90 3.79 21.92
CA LEU A 128 19.80 4.62 21.44
C LEU A 128 19.47 4.34 19.97
N ILE A 129 20.46 4.11 19.11
CA ILE A 129 20.21 3.72 17.70
C ILE A 129 19.44 2.40 17.65
N VAL A 130 19.84 1.40 18.44
CA VAL A 130 19.11 0.12 18.50
C VAL A 130 17.66 0.34 18.94
N LEU A 131 17.41 1.22 19.92
CA LEU A 131 16.07 1.57 20.37
C LEU A 131 15.24 2.21 19.24
N VAL A 132 15.84 3.13 18.47
CA VAL A 132 15.18 3.76 17.31
C VAL A 132 14.79 2.71 16.27
N VAL A 133 15.67 1.76 15.97
CA VAL A 133 15.38 0.68 15.01
C VAL A 133 14.20 -0.18 15.49
N ILE A 134 14.19 -0.58 16.77
CA ILE A 134 13.06 -1.34 17.34
C ILE A 134 11.77 -0.52 17.28
N SER A 135 11.83 0.77 17.62
CA SER A 135 10.66 1.66 17.53
C SER A 135 10.14 1.75 16.10
N ASN A 136 11.02 1.80 15.10
CA ASN A 136 10.65 1.86 13.69
C ASN A 136 9.95 0.56 13.26
N ILE A 137 10.48 -0.61 13.63
CA ILE A 137 9.85 -1.91 13.34
C ILE A 137 8.44 -1.97 13.93
N VAL A 138 8.27 -1.56 15.19
CA VAL A 138 6.94 -1.54 15.84
C VAL A 138 6.01 -0.57 15.14
N GLN A 139 6.50 0.63 14.80
CA GLN A 139 5.74 1.62 14.06
C GLN A 139 5.23 1.06 12.72
N SER A 140 6.10 0.44 11.92
CA SER A 140 5.74 -0.14 10.62
C SER A 140 4.66 -1.22 10.79
N LYS A 141 4.82 -2.13 11.75
CA LYS A 141 3.79 -3.14 12.05
C LYS A 141 2.43 -2.53 12.41
N VAL A 142 2.42 -1.44 13.18
CA VAL A 142 1.17 -0.75 13.57
C VAL A 142 0.53 -0.03 12.38
N VAL A 143 1.33 0.61 11.52
CA VAL A 143 0.83 1.24 10.29
C VAL A 143 0.22 0.17 9.39
N ASN A 144 0.98 -0.88 9.06
CA ASN A 144 0.56 -1.94 8.13
C ASN A 144 -0.72 -2.63 8.60
N LYS A 145 -0.81 -2.98 9.89
CA LYS A 145 -2.02 -3.58 10.46
C LYS A 145 -3.26 -2.72 10.23
N LYS A 146 -3.14 -1.41 10.39
CA LYS A 146 -4.28 -0.51 10.23
C LYS A 146 -4.58 -0.18 8.77
N VAL A 147 -3.57 -0.15 7.90
CA VAL A 147 -3.77 -0.07 6.45
C VAL A 147 -4.53 -1.29 5.96
N ARG A 148 -4.13 -2.49 6.37
CA ARG A 148 -4.85 -3.74 6.06
C ARG A 148 -6.31 -3.71 6.53
N ALA A 149 -6.55 -3.26 7.77
CA ALA A 149 -7.92 -3.12 8.29
C ALA A 149 -8.78 -2.13 7.48
N GLU A 150 -8.23 -0.99 7.07
CA GLU A 150 -8.96 -0.05 6.21
C GLU A 150 -9.13 -0.59 4.78
N ASN A 151 -8.19 -1.38 4.27
CA ASN A 151 -8.31 -2.03 2.96
C ASN A 151 -9.48 -3.02 2.95
N ILE A 152 -9.58 -3.90 3.97
CA ILE A 152 -10.72 -4.83 4.12
C ILE A 152 -12.03 -4.04 4.19
N ALA A 153 -12.10 -3.03 5.05
CA ALA A 153 -13.30 -2.19 5.17
C ALA A 153 -13.63 -1.39 3.90
N THR A 154 -12.68 -1.22 2.99
CA THR A 154 -12.88 -0.58 1.68
C THR A 154 -13.40 -1.60 0.67
N GLN A 155 -12.81 -2.79 0.62
CA GLN A 155 -13.30 -3.91 -0.18
C GLN A 155 -14.74 -4.27 0.18
N ASP A 156 -15.09 -4.29 1.47
CA ASP A 156 -16.47 -4.53 1.91
C ASP A 156 -17.43 -3.48 1.35
N LYS A 157 -17.04 -2.19 1.31
CA LYS A 157 -17.89 -1.14 0.70
C LYS A 157 -18.02 -1.31 -0.81
N ILE A 158 -16.95 -1.72 -1.48
CA ILE A 158 -16.97 -1.98 -2.93
C ILE A 158 -17.88 -3.18 -3.21
N ARG A 159 -17.79 -4.23 -2.42
CA ARG A 159 -18.67 -5.40 -2.47
C ARG A 159 -20.13 -5.03 -2.20
N ASP A 160 -20.40 -4.19 -1.20
CA ASP A 160 -21.76 -3.70 -0.91
C ASP A 160 -22.32 -2.86 -2.06
N TYR A 161 -21.47 -2.10 -2.75
CA TYR A 161 -21.86 -1.26 -3.89
C TYR A 161 -22.10 -2.07 -5.16
N LEU A 162 -21.18 -2.96 -5.54
CA LEU A 162 -21.27 -3.78 -6.74
C LEU A 162 -22.26 -4.94 -6.59
N GLY A 163 -22.45 -5.43 -5.37
CA GLY A 163 -23.12 -6.70 -5.09
C GLY A 163 -22.12 -7.86 -5.03
N GLN A 164 -22.46 -8.87 -4.23
CA GLN A 164 -21.60 -10.04 -3.97
C GLN A 164 -21.18 -10.76 -5.25
N GLU A 165 -22.13 -11.03 -6.15
CA GLU A 165 -21.88 -11.82 -7.37
C GLU A 165 -20.90 -11.13 -8.32
N ASP A 166 -21.13 -9.84 -8.61
CA ASP A 166 -20.25 -9.05 -9.47
C ASP A 166 -18.87 -8.85 -8.83
N PHE A 167 -18.81 -8.67 -7.51
CA PHE A 167 -17.54 -8.60 -6.79
C PHE A 167 -16.74 -9.91 -6.90
N ASP A 168 -17.38 -11.05 -6.69
CA ASP A 168 -16.73 -12.36 -6.76
C ASP A 168 -16.26 -12.70 -8.19
N LEU A 169 -17.02 -12.29 -9.21
CA LEU A 169 -16.60 -12.39 -10.62
C LEU A 169 -15.35 -11.55 -10.90
N LEU A 170 -15.25 -10.34 -10.36
CA LEU A 170 -14.08 -9.49 -10.52
C LEU A 170 -12.87 -10.06 -9.78
N VAL A 171 -13.04 -10.60 -8.58
CA VAL A 171 -11.99 -11.31 -7.85
C VAL A 171 -11.44 -12.47 -8.69
N LYS A 172 -12.32 -13.27 -9.29
CA LYS A 172 -11.92 -14.36 -10.18
C LYS A 172 -11.19 -13.85 -11.43
N ALA A 173 -11.68 -12.78 -12.05
CA ALA A 173 -11.04 -12.16 -13.21
C ALA A 173 -9.63 -11.63 -12.88
N GLN A 174 -9.45 -11.10 -11.67
CA GLN A 174 -8.15 -10.67 -11.16
C GLN A 174 -7.19 -11.86 -11.01
N GLU A 175 -7.65 -12.97 -10.42
CA GLU A 175 -6.84 -14.18 -10.26
C GLU A 175 -6.46 -14.79 -11.62
N GLU A 176 -7.42 -14.87 -12.55
CA GLU A 176 -7.19 -15.37 -13.91
C GLU A 176 -6.15 -14.50 -14.65
N HIS A 177 -6.23 -13.18 -14.51
CA HIS A 177 -5.23 -12.27 -15.09
C HIS A 177 -3.84 -12.53 -14.50
N TYR A 178 -3.73 -12.64 -13.17
CA TYR A 178 -2.47 -12.94 -12.50
C TYR A 178 -1.87 -14.26 -12.98
N GLN A 179 -2.66 -15.35 -12.97
CA GLN A 179 -2.22 -16.66 -13.44
C GLN A 179 -1.77 -16.60 -14.90
N LYS A 180 -2.54 -15.93 -15.76
CA LYS A 180 -2.19 -15.76 -17.17
C LYS A 180 -0.89 -14.98 -17.33
N TYR A 181 -0.71 -13.87 -16.63
CA TYR A 181 0.48 -13.02 -16.71
C TYR A 181 1.75 -13.81 -16.33
N PHE A 182 1.71 -14.54 -15.21
CA PHE A 182 2.88 -15.27 -14.69
C PHE A 182 3.08 -16.67 -15.30
N SER A 183 2.06 -17.25 -15.93
CA SER A 183 2.21 -18.54 -16.64
C SER A 183 3.26 -18.51 -17.77
N PHE A 184 3.63 -17.31 -18.23
CA PHE A 184 4.67 -17.10 -19.23
C PHE A 184 6.06 -16.76 -18.65
N GLU A 185 6.18 -16.51 -17.34
CA GLU A 185 7.38 -15.95 -16.68
C GLU A 185 8.05 -16.92 -15.67
N GLU A 186 7.98 -18.24 -15.85
CA GLU A 186 8.81 -19.20 -15.07
C GLU A 186 10.31 -19.09 -15.45
N GLN A 187 10.95 -17.97 -15.10
CA GLN A 187 12.40 -17.86 -14.90
C GLN A 187 12.67 -17.08 -13.61
N PRO A 188 13.59 -17.56 -12.74
CA PRO A 188 13.73 -17.03 -11.40
C PRO A 188 14.40 -15.65 -11.42
N ILE A 189 13.75 -14.65 -10.82
CA ILE A 189 14.32 -13.32 -10.59
C ILE A 189 14.95 -13.31 -9.19
N ASP A 190 16.27 -13.20 -9.15
CA ASP A 190 17.10 -13.07 -7.95
C ASP A 190 16.74 -11.81 -7.15
N GLY A 191 16.83 -11.95 -5.82
CA GLY A 191 16.37 -10.96 -4.85
C GLY A 191 17.18 -9.66 -4.85
N GLU A 192 16.50 -8.55 -5.04
CA GLU A 192 16.89 -7.26 -4.47
C GLU A 192 15.74 -6.70 -3.63
N THR A 193 15.94 -6.66 -2.32
CA THR A 193 15.11 -5.91 -1.37
C THR A 193 15.24 -4.42 -1.64
N VAL A 194 14.29 -3.87 -2.39
CA VAL A 194 14.03 -2.43 -2.42
C VAL A 194 12.86 -2.18 -1.47
N GLU A 195 13.07 -1.35 -0.44
CA GLU A 195 11.97 -0.85 0.42
C GLU A 195 10.90 -0.23 -0.48
N VAL A 196 9.77 -0.93 -0.63
CA VAL A 196 8.59 -0.41 -1.32
C VAL A 196 7.63 0.06 -0.24
N ASP A 197 7.31 1.36 -0.24
CA ASP A 197 6.18 1.91 0.50
C ASP A 197 4.94 1.02 0.21
N GLU A 198 4.53 0.25 1.22
CA GLU A 198 3.36 -0.62 1.20
C GLU A 198 2.10 0.23 1.07
N VAL A 199 1.54 0.24 -0.13
CA VAL A 199 0.09 0.08 -0.26
C VAL A 199 -0.10 -1.23 -1.03
N GLU A 200 -0.06 -2.31 -0.27
CA GLU A 200 -0.56 -3.62 -0.66
C GLU A 200 -2.07 -3.45 -0.93
N ILE A 201 -2.46 -3.38 -2.21
CA ILE A 201 -3.85 -3.45 -2.63
C ILE A 201 -4.05 -4.86 -3.17
N VAL A 202 -4.92 -5.59 -2.49
CA VAL A 202 -5.38 -6.98 -2.72
C VAL A 202 -4.41 -8.09 -2.29
N GLU A 203 -4.39 -8.35 -0.98
CA GLU A 203 -4.20 -9.70 -0.45
C GLU A 203 -5.62 -10.18 -0.06
N LEU A 204 -6.22 -11.03 -0.89
CA LEU A 204 -7.48 -11.71 -0.56
C LEU A 204 -7.11 -12.95 0.26
N GLU A 205 -7.36 -12.91 1.57
CA GLU A 205 -7.38 -14.14 2.37
C GLU A 205 -8.71 -14.87 2.11
N GLU A 206 -8.62 -16.14 1.74
CA GLU A 206 -9.74 -17.09 1.80
C GLU A 206 -10.16 -17.28 3.28
N ASP A 207 -11.41 -16.94 3.59
CA ASP A 207 -12.06 -17.24 4.88
C ASP A 207 -12.36 -18.74 4.94
N ASP A 208 -11.44 -19.53 5.49
CA ASP A 208 -11.69 -20.93 5.80
C ASP A 208 -12.24 -21.05 7.24
N SER A 209 -13.51 -20.64 7.40
CA SER A 209 -14.29 -20.93 8.59
C SER A 209 -15.52 -21.80 8.28
N LYS A 210 -15.34 -23.13 8.33
CA LYS A 210 -16.21 -24.09 9.09
C LYS A 210 -15.88 -25.56 8.84
N ASN A 211 -15.30 -26.20 9.85
CA ASN A 211 -15.86 -27.39 10.53
C ASN A 211 -15.11 -27.50 11.88
N GLY A 212 -15.71 -27.38 13.06
CA GLY A 212 -17.00 -27.91 13.48
C GLY A 212 -16.80 -29.30 14.10
N ASP A 213 -16.39 -29.31 15.37
CA ASP A 213 -16.49 -30.37 16.39
C ASP A 213 -16.32 -31.86 16.00
N LEU A 214 -15.37 -32.52 16.69
CA LEU A 214 -15.62 -33.71 17.53
C LEU A 214 -14.28 -34.26 18.03
N ASN A 215 -13.96 -34.05 19.30
CA ASN A 215 -13.48 -35.17 20.12
C ASN A 215 -13.67 -34.90 21.61
N ASP A 216 -14.80 -35.38 22.12
CA ASP A 216 -14.96 -35.77 23.51
C ASP A 216 -14.22 -37.10 23.76
N GLY A 217 -13.40 -37.13 24.80
CA GLY A 217 -13.25 -38.27 25.71
C GLY A 217 -12.59 -39.55 25.17
N LYS A 218 -11.33 -39.76 25.55
CA LYS A 218 -10.90 -40.77 26.54
C LYS A 218 -9.41 -40.67 26.85
#